data_AF-A0A4T0J575-F1
#
_entry.id   AF-A0A4T0J575-F1
#
_cell.length_a   1.000
_cell.length_b   1.000
_cell.length_c   1.000
_cell.angle_alpha   90.00
_cell.angle_beta   90.00
_cell.angle_gamma   90.00
#
_symmetry.space_group_name_H-M   'P 1'
#
loop_
_entity.id
_entity.type
_entity.pdbx_description
1 polymer ?
#
loop_
_entity_poly.entity_id
_entity_poly.type
_entity_poly.pdbx_seq_one_letter_code
_entity_poly.pdbx_strand_id
1 'polypeptide(L)'
;MVVGMLEKATSLFKHHRKTTRMLFCPTCSNMLISAMDEETTNNKWTCSICPYQFPMTKQFNTRHKLRRKEVDDVLGGEETWKNVDQTDAECPKCSNLRAFFMQIQIRSADEPMTTFYRCTNAKCANQWVCWRCSAVVSLLRYFSAIAAGVPLGAVYALHFNRRRLEALAIGSYEKHSPLLLALLHHLDHPLFWISLDATTAYAVSKLSRPCAAVYMHNPLTLLTTVARSSVSLQNALVLCAVSLAHRGRALPALTFLSLAGALFMYPAALLPPLIMVLLRRECVLGTARLLSIFLATTTAAVSLSRYIAADWTFLSLYTSLVRVDDLTPNTGVFWYLLVEMFEQFKGFFTLVLQLHTVVVTLTNYCTPNTQHSHRPLLAYTFLAGTLAIFKSYPCIGDVGVFVTLLPLFSDLFQHARHPVFVVALTATAAGLLPLFRYLWLRVVTGNANFYYASTLLWTFSNGLVLTELLYAEARRVFVDRTAHEKIDVSKYDIRQV
;
A
#
# COMPACT_ATOMS: atom_id res chain seq x y z
N MET A 1 -27.84 -47.18 20.31
CA MET A 1 -27.23 -46.45 19.18
C MET A 1 -25.88 -45.80 19.53
N VAL A 2 -25.66 -45.34 20.78
CA VAL A 2 -24.36 -44.77 21.23
C VAL A 2 -23.31 -45.83 21.62
N VAL A 3 -23.73 -46.98 22.18
CA VAL A 3 -22.82 -48.07 22.59
C VAL A 3 -22.14 -48.76 21.39
N GLY A 4 -22.86 -48.95 20.26
CA GLY A 4 -22.30 -49.55 19.05
C GLY A 4 -21.31 -48.66 18.27
N MET A 5 -21.32 -47.34 18.49
CA MET A 5 -20.29 -46.43 17.95
C MET A 5 -19.00 -46.47 18.78
N LEU A 6 -19.10 -46.70 20.09
CA LEU A 6 -17.95 -46.89 20.99
C LEU A 6 -17.23 -48.23 20.77
N GLU A 7 -17.97 -49.30 20.45
CA GLU A 7 -17.36 -50.60 20.06
C GLU A 7 -16.66 -50.55 18.70
N LYS A 8 -17.18 -49.77 17.72
CA LYS A 8 -16.49 -49.54 16.44
C LYS A 8 -15.27 -48.62 16.58
N ALA A 9 -15.30 -47.64 17.49
CA ALA A 9 -14.13 -46.80 17.77
C ALA A 9 -13.01 -47.59 18.47
N THR A 10 -13.36 -48.47 19.41
CA THR A 10 -12.37 -49.31 20.12
C THR A 10 -11.79 -50.44 19.25
N SER A 11 -12.52 -50.96 18.26
CA SER A 11 -11.99 -51.93 17.28
C SER A 11 -11.04 -51.29 16.26
N LEU A 12 -11.29 -50.04 15.85
CA LEU A 12 -10.36 -49.24 15.04
C LEU A 12 -9.04 -48.92 15.77
N PHE A 13 -9.07 -48.75 17.09
CA PHE A 13 -7.86 -48.59 17.91
C PHE A 13 -7.07 -49.89 18.14
N LYS A 14 -7.72 -51.06 18.14
CA LYS A 14 -7.04 -52.36 18.36
C LYS A 14 -6.26 -52.87 17.14
N HIS A 15 -6.64 -52.48 15.92
CA HIS A 15 -5.98 -52.96 14.70
C HIS A 15 -4.77 -52.12 14.23
N HIS A 16 -4.53 -50.95 14.84
CA HIS A 16 -3.39 -50.10 14.48
C HIS A 16 -2.08 -50.37 15.24
N ARG A 17 -2.00 -51.44 16.03
CA ARG A 17 -0.83 -51.73 16.89
C ARG A 17 0.44 -52.18 16.16
N LYS A 18 0.44 -52.36 14.84
CA LYS A 18 1.59 -53.02 14.16
C LYS A 18 2.48 -52.16 13.27
N THR A 19 2.12 -50.93 12.88
CA THR A 19 3.04 -50.04 12.15
C THR A 19 2.47 -48.62 12.09
N THR A 20 3.30 -47.60 12.40
CA THR A 20 3.05 -46.13 12.46
C THR A 20 2.42 -45.63 13.78
N ARG A 21 2.89 -44.63 14.54
CA ARG A 21 3.98 -43.63 14.47
C ARG A 21 4.18 -43.07 15.90
N MET A 22 5.32 -43.30 16.56
CA MET A 22 5.68 -42.62 17.82
C MET A 22 6.36 -41.27 17.51
N LEU A 23 5.59 -40.31 16.98
CA LEU A 23 6.09 -38.95 16.70
C LEU A 23 5.79 -37.97 17.84
N PHE A 24 5.00 -38.40 18.83
CA PHE A 24 4.55 -37.56 19.94
C PHE A 24 4.89 -38.20 21.28
N CYS A 25 5.23 -37.35 22.24
CA CYS A 25 5.51 -37.72 23.61
C CYS A 25 4.22 -38.20 24.30
N PRO A 26 4.22 -39.35 25.00
CA PRO A 26 3.02 -39.88 25.65
C PRO A 26 2.55 -39.04 26.85
N THR A 27 3.43 -38.24 27.46
CA THR A 27 3.12 -37.45 28.66
C THR A 27 2.64 -36.04 28.35
N CYS A 28 3.25 -35.35 27.38
CA CYS A 28 2.93 -33.95 27.06
C CYS A 28 2.42 -33.74 25.63
N SER A 29 2.23 -34.80 24.85
CA SER A 29 1.72 -34.78 23.47
C SER A 29 2.51 -33.90 22.49
N ASN A 30 3.73 -33.47 22.86
CA ASN A 30 4.61 -32.69 21.98
C ASN A 30 5.40 -33.59 21.04
N MET A 31 5.81 -33.02 19.92
CA MET A 31 6.64 -33.71 18.94
C MET A 31 7.99 -34.11 19.53
N LEU A 32 8.40 -35.36 19.32
CA LEU A 32 9.72 -35.85 19.72
C LEU A 32 10.76 -35.47 18.66
N ILE A 33 11.94 -35.05 19.12
CA ILE A 33 13.08 -34.67 18.28
C ILE A 33 14.13 -35.76 18.38
N SER A 34 14.84 -36.06 17.29
CA SER A 34 15.96 -37.00 17.33
C SER A 34 17.21 -36.32 17.90
N ALA A 35 17.80 -36.88 18.94
CA ALA A 35 19.09 -36.50 19.50
C ALA A 35 20.04 -37.71 19.49
N MET A 36 21.35 -37.47 19.42
CA MET A 36 22.34 -38.53 19.55
C MET A 36 22.65 -38.75 21.03
N ASP A 37 22.84 -40.00 21.43
CA ASP A 37 23.32 -40.34 22.76
C ASP A 37 24.85 -40.46 22.73
N GLU A 38 25.55 -39.69 23.56
CA GLU A 38 27.02 -39.61 23.54
C GLU A 38 27.68 -40.93 24.00
N GLU A 39 27.01 -41.68 24.88
CA GLU A 39 27.57 -42.91 25.47
C GLU A 39 27.35 -44.16 24.62
N THR A 40 26.22 -44.25 23.91
CA THR A 40 25.81 -45.48 23.22
C THR A 40 25.89 -45.41 21.70
N THR A 41 26.33 -44.26 21.12
CA THR A 41 26.39 -43.98 19.67
C THR A 41 25.07 -44.19 18.91
N ASN A 42 23.97 -44.43 19.61
CA ASN A 42 22.65 -44.66 19.04
C ASN A 42 21.80 -43.39 19.12
N ASN A 43 20.92 -43.22 18.13
CA ASN A 43 19.97 -42.11 18.13
C ASN A 43 18.84 -42.38 19.13
N LYS A 44 18.36 -41.34 19.81
CA LYS A 44 17.22 -41.36 20.75
C LYS A 44 16.20 -40.29 20.38
N TRP A 45 14.93 -40.55 20.70
CA TRP A 45 13.85 -39.57 20.65
C TRP A 45 13.76 -38.85 21.98
N THR A 46 13.89 -37.53 21.96
CA THR A 46 13.84 -36.67 23.14
C THR A 46 12.71 -35.66 23.02
N CYS A 47 11.97 -35.44 24.10
CA CYS A 47 11.03 -34.33 24.16
C CYS A 47 11.76 -33.03 24.56
N SER A 48 11.36 -31.89 23.98
CA SER A 48 11.93 -30.58 24.31
C SER A 48 11.42 -29.99 25.64
N ILE A 49 10.29 -30.50 26.16
CA ILE A 49 9.62 -29.93 27.35
C ILE A 49 9.69 -30.85 28.57
N CYS A 50 9.64 -32.17 28.38
CA CYS A 50 9.68 -33.13 29.48
C CYS A 50 10.91 -34.05 29.36
N PRO A 51 11.36 -34.67 30.46
CA PRO A 51 12.55 -35.53 30.46
C PRO A 51 12.33 -36.89 29.79
N TYR A 52 11.27 -37.04 28.99
CA TYR A 52 10.99 -38.27 28.26
C TYR A 52 12.05 -38.51 27.18
N GLN A 53 12.72 -39.66 27.28
CA GLN A 53 13.70 -40.13 26.31
C GLN A 53 13.34 -41.57 25.89
N PHE A 54 13.44 -41.87 24.60
CA PHE A 54 13.17 -43.19 24.07
C PHE A 54 14.23 -43.60 23.03
N PRO A 55 15.00 -44.68 23.25
CA PRO A 55 16.07 -45.09 22.34
C PRO A 55 15.53 -45.62 21.00
N MET A 56 16.15 -45.25 19.88
CA MET A 56 15.77 -45.74 18.55
C MET A 56 16.37 -47.12 18.32
N THR A 57 15.54 -48.16 18.43
CA THR A 57 15.95 -49.56 18.18
C THR A 57 15.97 -49.95 16.70
N LYS A 58 15.34 -49.16 15.82
CA LYS A 58 15.27 -49.41 14.37
C LYS A 58 15.59 -48.14 13.60
N GLN A 59 16.27 -48.28 12.47
CA GLN A 59 16.50 -47.16 11.56
C GLN A 59 15.19 -46.74 10.89
N PHE A 60 14.77 -45.50 11.11
CA PHE A 60 13.56 -44.92 10.50
C PHE A 60 13.94 -44.06 9.29
N ASN A 61 14.01 -44.67 8.11
CA ASN A 61 14.20 -43.94 6.85
C ASN A 61 12.87 -43.86 6.11
N THR A 62 12.28 -42.66 6.02
CA THR A 62 11.13 -42.43 5.13
C THR A 62 11.63 -41.93 3.79
N ARG A 63 11.74 -42.81 2.80
CA ARG A 63 11.99 -42.41 1.41
C ARG A 63 10.66 -42.17 0.72
N HIS A 64 10.28 -40.91 0.56
CA HIS A 64 9.14 -40.55 -0.26
C HIS A 64 9.61 -40.38 -1.70
N LYS A 65 9.32 -41.36 -2.58
CA LYS A 65 9.51 -41.16 -4.02
C LYS A 65 8.47 -40.14 -4.47
N LEU A 66 8.92 -38.93 -4.76
CA LEU A 66 8.09 -37.92 -5.42
C LEU A 66 7.75 -38.47 -6.80
N ARG A 67 6.50 -38.95 -6.98
CA ARG A 67 5.99 -39.16 -8.33
C ARG A 67 5.88 -37.77 -8.95
N ARG A 68 6.46 -37.61 -10.13
CA ARG A 68 6.20 -36.44 -10.95
C ARG A 68 4.68 -36.38 -11.11
N LYS A 69 4.06 -35.28 -10.71
CA LYS A 69 2.64 -35.08 -10.98
C LYS A 69 2.50 -35.24 -12.49
N GLU A 70 1.80 -36.29 -12.93
CA GLU A 70 1.35 -36.34 -14.32
C GLU A 70 0.58 -35.04 -14.53
N VAL A 71 0.87 -34.33 -15.61
CA VAL A 71 0.15 -33.09 -15.90
C VAL A 71 -1.28 -33.54 -16.09
N ASP A 72 -2.09 -33.43 -15.03
CA ASP A 72 -3.53 -33.63 -15.13
C ASP A 72 -3.97 -32.71 -16.27
N ASP A 73 -4.72 -33.24 -17.23
CA ASP A 73 -5.42 -32.48 -18.27
C ASP A 73 -6.54 -31.64 -17.61
N VAL A 74 -6.18 -30.82 -16.61
CA VAL A 74 -6.97 -29.67 -16.12
C VAL A 74 -7.19 -28.69 -17.28
N LEU A 75 -6.29 -28.74 -18.26
CA LEU A 75 -6.45 -28.34 -19.63
C LEU A 75 -7.07 -29.52 -20.39
N GLY A 76 -8.39 -29.75 -20.32
CA GLY A 76 -9.03 -30.84 -21.07
C GLY A 76 -8.55 -30.85 -22.53
N GLY A 77 -8.54 -32.01 -23.19
CA GLY A 77 -7.88 -32.21 -24.51
C GLY A 77 -8.28 -31.26 -25.65
N GLU A 78 -8.31 -31.76 -26.90
CA GLU A 78 -8.55 -30.88 -28.06
C GLU A 78 -9.88 -30.11 -28.01
N GLU A 79 -10.85 -30.62 -27.25
CA GLU A 79 -12.18 -30.03 -27.01
C GLU A 79 -12.15 -28.69 -26.25
N THR A 80 -11.19 -28.47 -25.35
CA THR A 80 -11.19 -27.27 -24.48
C THR A 80 -10.99 -25.99 -25.27
N TRP A 81 -10.32 -26.06 -26.42
CA TRP A 81 -10.02 -24.91 -27.27
C TRP A 81 -11.18 -24.51 -28.20
N LYS A 82 -12.26 -25.28 -28.26
CA LYS A 82 -13.37 -25.01 -29.20
C LYS A 82 -14.19 -23.77 -28.83
N ASN A 83 -14.27 -23.44 -27.53
CA ASN A 83 -15.07 -22.32 -27.00
C ASN A 83 -14.22 -21.24 -26.32
N VAL A 84 -12.94 -21.11 -26.70
CA VAL A 84 -12.00 -20.18 -26.08
C VAL A 84 -11.97 -18.87 -26.85
N ASP A 85 -11.90 -17.76 -26.13
CA ASP A 85 -11.84 -16.42 -26.71
C ASP A 85 -10.53 -16.20 -27.50
N GLN A 86 -10.60 -15.28 -28.47
CA GLN A 86 -9.47 -14.89 -29.32
C GLN A 86 -8.88 -13.54 -28.86
N THR A 87 -7.56 -13.44 -28.87
CA THR A 87 -6.79 -12.22 -28.60
C THR A 87 -5.81 -11.94 -29.74
N ASP A 88 -5.49 -10.67 -29.94
CA ASP A 88 -4.41 -10.23 -30.81
C ASP A 88 -3.04 -10.50 -30.16
N ALA A 89 -2.42 -11.63 -30.51
CA ALA A 89 -1.09 -12.04 -30.06
C ALA A 89 -0.35 -12.74 -31.20
N GLU A 90 0.87 -12.30 -31.48
CA GLU A 90 1.68 -12.80 -32.59
C GLU A 90 2.25 -14.19 -32.27
N CYS A 91 2.01 -15.16 -33.17
CA CYS A 91 2.55 -16.50 -33.06
C CYS A 91 4.04 -16.54 -33.43
N PRO A 92 4.94 -17.08 -32.57
CA PRO A 92 6.38 -17.09 -32.83
C PRO A 92 6.81 -17.98 -34.00
N LYS A 93 5.92 -18.86 -34.49
CA LYS A 93 6.24 -19.84 -35.55
C LYS A 93 5.73 -19.45 -36.93
N CYS A 94 4.60 -18.74 -37.00
CA CYS A 94 3.94 -18.42 -38.28
C CYS A 94 3.51 -16.96 -38.40
N SER A 95 3.95 -16.10 -37.46
CA SER A 95 3.69 -14.64 -37.43
C SER A 95 2.21 -14.25 -37.65
N ASN A 96 1.29 -15.14 -37.26
CA ASN A 96 -0.13 -14.86 -37.33
C ASN A 96 -0.50 -13.98 -36.13
N LEU A 97 -1.31 -12.95 -36.36
CA LEU A 97 -1.62 -11.90 -35.39
C LEU A 97 -2.69 -12.31 -34.37
N ARG A 98 -3.37 -13.43 -34.57
CA ARG A 98 -4.45 -13.91 -33.68
C ARG A 98 -4.17 -15.26 -33.05
N ALA A 99 -4.41 -15.35 -31.74
CA ALA A 99 -4.30 -16.55 -30.95
C ALA A 99 -5.54 -16.75 -30.07
N PHE A 100 -5.95 -18.01 -29.90
CA PHE A 100 -6.83 -18.39 -28.79
C PHE A 100 -6.04 -18.28 -27.49
N PHE A 101 -6.66 -17.80 -26.41
CA PHE A 101 -5.96 -17.67 -25.13
C PHE A 101 -6.79 -18.25 -23.99
N MET A 102 -6.14 -18.93 -23.06
CA MET A 102 -6.75 -19.36 -21.82
C MET A 102 -5.84 -19.06 -20.64
N GLN A 103 -6.41 -18.70 -19.51
CA GLN A 103 -5.65 -18.30 -18.33
C GLN A 103 -5.95 -19.27 -17.18
N ILE A 104 -4.90 -19.88 -16.63
CA ILE A 104 -5.01 -20.83 -15.52
C ILE A 104 -4.04 -20.45 -14.40
N GLN A 105 -4.49 -20.62 -13.16
CA GLN A 105 -3.65 -20.48 -11.97
C GLN A 105 -2.93 -21.81 -11.68
N ILE A 106 -1.68 -21.94 -12.17
CA ILE A 106 -0.86 -23.17 -11.99
C ILE A 106 0.13 -23.03 -10.82
N ARG A 107 0.40 -21.80 -10.38
CA ARG A 107 1.35 -21.47 -9.31
C ARG A 107 0.61 -21.09 -8.03
N SER A 108 1.36 -20.88 -6.94
CA SER A 108 0.83 -20.29 -5.71
C SER A 108 0.03 -19.02 -6.03
N ALA A 109 -0.91 -18.65 -5.17
CA ALA A 109 -1.78 -17.48 -5.37
C ALA A 109 -1.02 -16.17 -5.67
N ASP A 110 0.25 -16.14 -5.26
CA ASP A 110 1.16 -14.99 -5.21
C ASP A 110 1.81 -14.67 -6.56
N GLU A 111 1.60 -15.53 -7.57
CA GLU A 111 2.09 -15.33 -8.93
C GLU A 111 0.92 -15.08 -9.89
N PRO A 112 1.07 -14.14 -10.84
CA PRO A 112 0.01 -13.87 -11.80
C PRO A 112 -0.30 -15.12 -12.59
N MET A 113 -1.57 -15.27 -12.96
CA MET A 113 -2.02 -16.43 -13.67
C MET A 113 -1.28 -16.64 -14.99
N THR A 114 -1.07 -17.90 -15.34
CA THR A 114 -0.37 -18.26 -16.58
C THR A 114 -1.34 -18.24 -17.75
N THR A 115 -1.11 -17.34 -18.70
CA THR A 115 -1.82 -17.29 -19.98
C THR A 115 -1.16 -18.22 -20.99
N PHE A 116 -1.93 -19.17 -21.50
CA PHE A 116 -1.58 -20.07 -22.60
C PHE A 116 -2.20 -19.55 -23.90
N TYR A 117 -1.40 -19.47 -24.94
CA TYR A 117 -1.84 -19.13 -26.29
C TYR A 117 -1.82 -20.35 -27.19
N ARG A 118 -2.77 -20.44 -28.11
CA ARG A 118 -2.80 -21.39 -29.23
C ARG A 118 -3.05 -20.64 -30.53
N CYS A 119 -2.22 -20.88 -31.54
CA CYS A 119 -2.38 -20.21 -32.83
C CYS A 119 -3.74 -20.54 -33.47
N THR A 120 -4.43 -19.53 -34.03
CA THR A 120 -5.70 -19.71 -34.77
C THR A 120 -5.52 -20.42 -36.12
N ASN A 121 -4.30 -20.46 -36.65
CA ASN A 121 -4.01 -21.15 -37.91
C ASN A 121 -3.96 -22.66 -37.67
N ALA A 122 -4.93 -23.39 -38.24
CA ALA A 122 -5.07 -24.83 -38.13
C ALA A 122 -3.81 -25.60 -38.56
N LYS A 123 -2.99 -25.05 -39.47
CA LYS A 123 -1.72 -25.68 -39.92
C LYS A 123 -0.58 -25.54 -38.91
N CYS A 124 -0.62 -24.51 -38.08
CA CYS A 124 0.46 -24.22 -37.12
C CYS A 124 0.16 -24.84 -35.75
N ALA A 125 -1.05 -24.62 -35.23
CA ALA A 125 -1.55 -25.10 -33.94
C ALA A 125 -0.59 -24.96 -32.74
N ASN A 126 0.46 -24.12 -32.87
CA ASN A 126 1.51 -24.01 -31.88
C ASN A 126 0.94 -23.43 -30.59
N GLN A 127 1.31 -24.03 -29.46
CA GLN A 127 0.94 -23.57 -28.14
C GLN A 127 2.16 -22.94 -27.47
N TRP A 128 1.99 -21.77 -26.86
CA TRP A 128 3.06 -21.10 -26.12
C TRP A 128 2.52 -20.39 -24.89
N VAL A 129 3.38 -20.20 -23.89
CA VAL A 129 3.04 -19.50 -22.65
C VAL A 129 3.47 -18.05 -22.76
N CYS A 130 2.65 -17.13 -22.25
CA CYS A 130 3.02 -15.74 -22.10
C CYS A 130 4.07 -15.57 -20.99
N TRP A 131 5.35 -15.51 -21.35
CA TRP A 131 6.42 -15.26 -20.38
C TRP A 131 6.57 -13.78 -19.98
N ARG A 132 5.77 -12.86 -20.57
CA ARG A 132 5.88 -11.41 -20.33
C ARG A 132 5.51 -10.97 -18.90
N CYS A 133 4.97 -11.86 -18.05
CA CYS A 133 4.65 -11.58 -16.65
C CYS A 133 5.57 -12.27 -15.63
N SER A 134 6.76 -12.75 -16.00
CA SER A 134 7.78 -13.08 -15.00
C SER A 134 8.71 -11.88 -14.83
N ALA A 135 8.59 -11.20 -13.68
CA ALA A 135 9.47 -10.13 -13.18
C ALA A 135 10.98 -10.48 -13.17
N VAL A 136 11.34 -11.70 -13.58
CA VAL A 136 12.67 -12.29 -13.68
C VAL A 136 13.57 -11.57 -14.69
N VAL A 137 13.03 -11.02 -15.79
CA VAL A 137 13.86 -10.29 -16.79
C VAL A 137 14.31 -8.92 -16.27
N SER A 138 13.51 -8.27 -15.42
CA SER A 138 13.88 -7.03 -14.73
C SER A 138 14.89 -7.26 -13.61
N LEU A 139 14.84 -8.43 -12.96
CA LEU A 139 15.77 -8.85 -11.91
C LEU A 139 17.16 -9.19 -12.47
N LEU A 140 17.25 -9.85 -13.62
CA LEU A 140 18.55 -10.23 -14.22
C LEU A 140 19.40 -9.03 -14.66
N ARG A 141 18.79 -7.88 -15.02
CA ARG A 141 19.51 -6.63 -15.26
C ARG A 141 19.89 -5.88 -13.98
N TYR A 142 19.27 -6.22 -12.85
CA TYR A 142 19.56 -5.64 -11.53
C TYR A 142 20.73 -6.37 -10.85
N PHE A 143 20.86 -7.69 -11.05
CA PHE A 143 21.94 -8.50 -10.49
C PHE A 143 23.33 -8.21 -11.08
N SER A 144 23.43 -7.77 -12.35
CA SER A 144 24.71 -7.39 -12.95
C SER A 144 25.30 -6.09 -12.37
N ALA A 145 24.49 -5.23 -11.74
CA ALA A 145 24.94 -3.97 -11.14
C ALA A 145 25.40 -4.13 -9.67
N ILE A 146 24.92 -5.16 -8.96
CA ILE A 146 25.26 -5.43 -7.54
C ILE A 146 26.67 -6.05 -7.41
N ALA A 147 27.15 -6.73 -8.45
CA ALA A 147 28.50 -7.32 -8.49
C ALA A 147 29.65 -6.29 -8.42
N ALA A 148 29.37 -4.98 -8.45
CA ALA A 148 30.37 -3.91 -8.50
C ALA A 148 30.69 -3.22 -7.15
N GLY A 149 30.12 -3.65 -6.02
CA GLY A 149 30.62 -3.28 -4.68
C GLY A 149 30.58 -1.80 -4.28
N VAL A 150 29.64 -0.99 -4.79
CA VAL A 150 29.53 0.45 -4.47
C VAL A 150 28.48 0.71 -3.35
N PRO A 151 28.73 1.60 -2.37
CA PRO A 151 27.80 1.89 -1.28
C PRO A 151 26.43 2.45 -1.74
N LEU A 152 25.36 1.94 -1.13
CA LEU A 152 23.94 2.05 -1.53
C LEU A 152 23.38 3.46 -1.72
N GLY A 153 23.87 4.46 -0.98
CA GLY A 153 23.38 5.84 -1.09
C GLY A 153 23.80 6.54 -2.39
N ALA A 154 24.98 6.20 -2.91
CA ALA A 154 25.52 6.79 -4.13
C ALA A 154 24.96 6.11 -5.40
N VAL A 155 24.75 4.79 -5.36
CA VAL A 155 24.21 4.01 -6.50
C VAL A 155 22.75 4.36 -6.79
N TYR A 156 21.93 4.55 -5.75
CA TYR A 156 20.54 4.97 -5.94
C TYR A 156 20.45 6.41 -6.51
N ALA A 157 21.26 7.35 -6.03
CA ALA A 157 21.28 8.72 -6.54
C ALA A 157 21.77 8.80 -7.99
N LEU A 158 22.83 8.06 -8.35
CA LEU A 158 23.38 8.04 -9.71
C LEU A 158 22.47 7.30 -10.71
N HIS A 159 21.87 6.16 -10.33
CA HIS A 159 20.99 5.41 -11.23
C HIS A 159 19.61 6.09 -11.41
N PHE A 160 19.11 6.76 -10.37
CA PHE A 160 17.85 7.53 -10.43
C PHE A 160 18.00 8.80 -11.28
N ASN A 161 19.13 9.51 -11.19
CA ASN A 161 19.39 10.68 -12.04
C ASN A 161 19.57 10.32 -13.52
N ARG A 162 20.15 9.15 -13.83
CA ARG A 162 20.25 8.65 -15.21
C ARG A 162 18.87 8.34 -15.82
N ARG A 163 17.95 7.70 -15.08
CA ARG A 163 16.58 7.44 -15.56
C ARG A 163 15.73 8.70 -15.71
N ARG A 164 15.94 9.74 -14.90
CA ARG A 164 15.26 11.05 -15.06
C ARG A 164 15.65 11.72 -16.38
N LEU A 165 16.94 11.70 -16.72
CA LEU A 165 17.46 12.20 -17.99
C LEU A 165 16.98 11.37 -19.18
N GLU A 166 16.94 10.04 -19.04
CA GLU A 166 16.38 9.14 -20.07
C GLU A 166 14.87 9.39 -20.25
N ALA A 167 14.08 9.58 -19.20
CA ALA A 167 12.64 9.88 -19.32
C ALA A 167 12.36 11.25 -19.97
N LEU A 168 13.15 12.28 -19.63
CA LEU A 168 13.10 13.60 -20.29
C LEU A 168 13.55 13.53 -21.76
N ALA A 169 14.52 12.68 -22.09
CA ALA A 169 15.02 12.49 -23.46
C ALA A 169 14.12 11.60 -24.33
N ILE A 170 13.40 10.64 -23.73
CA ILE A 170 12.51 9.69 -24.41
C ILE A 170 11.07 10.25 -24.51
N GLY A 171 10.70 11.24 -23.69
CA GLY A 171 9.36 11.82 -23.68
C GLY A 171 8.27 10.93 -23.05
N SER A 172 8.66 9.88 -22.32
CA SER A 172 7.73 8.98 -21.63
C SER A 172 7.44 9.48 -20.21
N TYR A 173 6.29 10.15 -20.03
CA TYR A 173 5.86 10.72 -18.75
C TYR A 173 5.00 9.76 -17.92
N GLU A 174 5.27 8.45 -17.98
CA GLU A 174 4.36 7.43 -17.40
C GLU A 174 4.25 7.51 -15.86
N LYS A 175 5.25 8.07 -15.16
CA LYS A 175 5.32 8.03 -13.68
C LYS A 175 5.38 9.39 -12.99
N HIS A 176 5.86 10.43 -13.67
CA HIS A 176 6.08 11.75 -13.09
C HIS A 176 5.75 12.85 -14.09
N SER A 177 5.23 13.97 -13.60
CA SER A 177 4.92 15.11 -14.47
C SER A 177 6.20 15.73 -15.06
N PRO A 178 6.14 16.28 -16.29
CA PRO A 178 7.28 16.95 -16.92
C PRO A 178 7.85 18.06 -16.04
N LEU A 179 6.96 18.84 -15.40
CA LEU A 179 7.33 19.89 -14.48
C LEU A 179 8.06 19.35 -13.24
N LEU A 180 7.62 18.22 -12.68
CA LEU A 180 8.30 17.58 -11.56
C LEU A 180 9.71 17.12 -11.96
N LEU A 181 9.84 16.51 -13.14
CA LEU A 181 11.12 16.03 -13.65
C LEU A 181 12.09 17.17 -13.90
N ALA A 182 11.64 18.27 -14.52
CA ALA A 182 12.46 19.46 -14.74
C ALA A 182 12.89 20.12 -13.43
N LEU A 183 11.96 20.26 -12.48
CA LEU A 183 12.23 20.85 -11.16
C LEU A 183 13.26 20.02 -10.40
N LEU A 184 13.12 18.70 -10.40
CA LEU A 184 14.08 17.80 -9.76
C LEU A 184 15.41 17.76 -10.52
N HIS A 185 15.43 17.87 -11.84
CA HIS A 185 16.68 17.91 -12.60
C HIS A 185 17.57 19.10 -12.20
N HIS A 186 16.97 20.28 -12.01
CA HIS A 186 17.73 21.48 -11.64
C HIS A 186 18.02 21.59 -10.13
N LEU A 187 17.18 20.99 -9.28
CA LEU A 187 17.22 21.22 -7.82
C LEU A 187 17.67 20.01 -7.00
N ASP A 188 18.15 18.91 -7.62
CA ASP A 188 18.59 17.70 -6.90
C ASP A 188 19.97 17.87 -6.23
N HIS A 189 20.02 18.75 -5.23
CA HIS A 189 21.15 18.91 -4.33
C HIS A 189 20.72 18.55 -2.89
N PRO A 190 21.55 17.88 -2.07
CA PRO A 190 21.18 17.56 -0.68
C PRO A 190 20.72 18.76 0.14
N LEU A 191 21.32 19.94 -0.08
CA LEU A 191 20.91 21.17 0.59
C LEU A 191 19.49 21.62 0.25
N PHE A 192 18.99 21.32 -0.96
CA PHE A 192 17.61 21.62 -1.34
C PHE A 192 16.61 20.82 -0.50
N TRP A 193 16.87 19.54 -0.28
CA TRP A 193 15.99 18.69 0.53
C TRP A 193 15.97 19.12 2.01
N ILE A 194 17.12 19.51 2.54
CA ILE A 194 17.22 20.04 3.92
C ILE A 194 16.53 21.40 4.03
N SER A 195 16.71 22.30 3.07
CA SER A 195 16.04 23.60 3.08
C SER A 195 14.52 23.47 2.89
N LEU A 196 14.07 22.51 2.09
CA LEU A 196 12.67 22.16 1.95
C LEU A 196 12.07 21.66 3.28
N ASP A 197 12.77 20.79 4.00
CA ASP A 197 12.32 20.31 5.31
C ASP A 197 12.33 21.43 6.37
N ALA A 198 13.34 22.30 6.35
CA ALA A 198 13.40 23.46 7.25
C ALA A 198 12.29 24.48 6.99
N THR A 199 11.99 24.77 5.71
CA THR A 199 10.92 25.71 5.33
C THR A 199 9.53 25.18 5.69
N THR A 200 9.33 23.87 5.59
CA THR A 200 8.06 23.23 5.98
C THR A 200 7.88 23.17 7.48
N ALA A 201 8.92 22.80 8.24
CA ALA A 201 8.91 22.91 9.69
C ALA A 201 8.61 24.35 10.15
N TYR A 202 9.21 25.35 9.49
CA TYR A 202 8.90 26.76 9.76
C TYR A 202 7.44 27.11 9.43
N ALA A 203 6.91 26.65 8.28
CA ALA A 203 5.51 26.88 7.93
C ALA A 203 4.57 26.26 8.97
N VAL A 204 4.79 25.01 9.37
CA VAL A 204 3.98 24.29 10.36
C VAL A 204 4.09 24.95 11.74
N SER A 205 5.25 25.48 12.13
CA SER A 205 5.42 26.15 13.44
C SER A 205 4.53 27.38 13.61
N LYS A 206 4.14 27.99 12.49
CA LYS A 206 3.22 29.13 12.45
C LYS A 206 1.75 28.72 12.45
N LEU A 207 1.48 27.43 12.18
CA LEU A 207 0.17 26.83 12.42
C LEU A 207 0.05 26.45 13.90
N SER A 208 1.01 25.68 14.42
CA SER A 208 1.11 25.32 15.84
C SER A 208 2.51 24.82 16.19
N ARG A 209 3.05 25.25 17.35
CA ARG A 209 4.36 24.80 17.84
C ARG A 209 4.47 23.28 18.04
N PRO A 210 3.51 22.59 18.70
CA PRO A 210 3.55 21.13 18.83
C PRO A 210 3.51 20.40 17.48
N CYS A 211 2.82 20.93 16.46
CA CYS A 211 2.83 20.32 15.13
C CYS A 211 4.23 20.35 14.49
N ALA A 212 4.97 21.46 14.64
CA ALA A 212 6.33 21.52 14.12
C ALA A 212 7.28 20.57 14.86
N ALA A 213 7.10 20.42 16.18
CA ALA A 213 7.86 19.44 16.95
C ALA A 213 7.59 18.02 16.44
N VAL A 214 6.32 17.65 16.23
CA VAL A 214 5.95 16.35 15.67
C VAL A 214 6.50 16.16 14.27
N TYR A 215 6.44 17.17 13.38
CA TYR A 215 7.01 17.06 12.03
C TYR A 215 8.51 16.75 12.05
N MET A 216 9.28 17.47 12.89
CA MET A 216 10.74 17.32 12.97
C MET A 216 11.17 16.02 13.65
N HIS A 217 10.37 15.51 14.60
CA HIS A 217 10.69 14.28 15.35
C HIS A 217 10.05 13.03 14.74
N ASN A 218 9.23 13.18 13.71
CA ASN A 218 8.58 12.06 13.05
C ASN A 218 9.62 11.29 12.22
N PRO A 219 9.89 10.00 12.53
CA PRO A 219 10.86 9.22 11.78
C PRO A 219 10.44 9.05 10.31
N LEU A 220 9.14 9.08 10.00
CA LEU A 220 8.63 8.89 8.64
C LEU A 220 9.00 10.07 7.73
N THR A 221 8.90 11.31 8.23
CA THR A 221 9.27 12.52 7.47
C THR A 221 10.79 12.59 7.29
N LEU A 222 11.56 12.35 8.35
CA LEU A 222 13.02 12.29 8.29
C LEU A 222 13.54 11.22 7.31
N LEU A 223 12.94 10.02 7.32
CA LEU A 223 13.32 8.97 6.37
C LEU A 223 13.05 9.40 4.92
N THR A 224 11.95 10.10 4.66
CA THR A 224 11.64 10.57 3.30
C THR A 224 12.58 11.66 2.79
N THR A 225 13.03 12.55 3.67
CA THR A 225 13.97 13.63 3.32
C THR A 225 15.38 13.07 3.11
N VAL A 226 15.83 12.15 3.97
CA VAL A 226 17.09 11.41 3.79
C VAL A 226 17.07 10.60 2.50
N ALA A 227 15.93 9.99 2.15
CA ALA A 227 15.75 9.27 0.89
C ALA A 227 15.64 10.17 -0.35
N ARG A 228 15.61 11.51 -0.20
CA ARG A 228 15.43 12.50 -1.28
C ARG A 228 14.21 12.18 -2.16
N SER A 229 13.11 11.81 -1.49
CA SER A 229 11.89 11.41 -2.16
C SER A 229 11.10 12.62 -2.67
N SER A 230 10.50 12.52 -3.86
CA SER A 230 9.57 13.53 -4.38
C SER A 230 8.36 13.74 -3.46
N VAL A 231 8.05 12.78 -2.59
CA VAL A 231 6.99 12.91 -1.57
C VAL A 231 7.30 14.02 -0.57
N SER A 232 8.57 14.29 -0.25
CA SER A 232 8.92 15.43 0.62
C SER A 232 8.51 16.77 -0.01
N LEU A 233 8.55 16.89 -1.34
CA LEU A 233 8.02 18.06 -2.06
C LEU A 233 6.49 18.11 -2.00
N GLN A 234 5.81 16.98 -2.20
CA GLN A 234 4.34 16.93 -2.04
C GLN A 234 3.93 17.38 -0.64
N ASN A 235 4.55 16.82 0.39
CA ASN A 235 4.29 17.14 1.80
C ASN A 235 4.56 18.62 2.08
N ALA A 236 5.63 19.16 1.50
CA ALA A 236 5.98 20.55 1.66
C ALA A 236 4.92 21.50 1.11
N LEU A 237 4.49 21.27 -0.13
CA LEU A 237 3.47 22.07 -0.79
C LEU A 237 2.13 22.03 -0.04
N VAL A 238 1.73 20.84 0.41
CA VAL A 238 0.47 20.63 1.15
C VAL A 238 0.49 21.31 2.53
N LEU A 239 1.54 21.11 3.33
CA LEU A 239 1.67 21.72 4.65
C LEU A 239 1.87 23.25 4.59
N CYS A 240 2.61 23.75 3.60
CA CYS A 240 2.72 25.19 3.36
C CYS A 240 1.38 25.80 2.94
N ALA A 241 0.60 25.12 2.10
CA ALA A 241 -0.71 25.59 1.66
C ALA A 241 -1.67 25.79 2.86
N VAL A 242 -1.78 24.80 3.75
CA VAL A 242 -2.67 24.92 4.93
C VAL A 242 -2.17 25.96 5.95
N SER A 243 -0.85 26.07 6.17
CA SER A 243 -0.27 27.11 7.03
C SER A 243 -0.56 28.52 6.50
N LEU A 244 -0.46 28.73 5.18
CA LEU A 244 -0.75 30.02 4.56
C LEU A 244 -2.25 30.33 4.54
N ALA A 245 -3.09 29.31 4.33
CA ALA A 245 -4.54 29.47 4.43
C ALA A 245 -4.97 29.84 5.84
N HIS A 246 -4.35 29.24 6.87
CA HIS A 246 -4.62 29.59 8.26
C HIS A 246 -4.31 31.06 8.58
N ARG A 247 -3.30 31.64 7.91
CA ARG A 247 -2.94 33.07 8.03
C ARG A 247 -3.80 34.01 7.19
N GLY A 248 -4.79 33.50 6.45
CA GLY A 248 -5.62 34.32 5.56
C GLY A 248 -4.84 34.87 4.37
N ARG A 249 -3.95 34.07 3.78
CA ARG A 249 -3.28 34.41 2.50
C ARG A 249 -3.79 33.48 1.40
N ALA A 250 -4.95 33.79 0.82
CA ALA A 250 -5.59 32.94 -0.18
C ALA A 250 -4.73 32.64 -1.43
N LEU A 251 -4.16 33.67 -2.07
CA LEU A 251 -3.38 33.51 -3.31
C LEU A 251 -2.22 32.51 -3.17
N PRO A 252 -1.25 32.70 -2.24
CA PRO A 252 -0.14 31.75 -2.14
C PRO A 252 -0.62 30.37 -1.66
N ALA A 253 -1.60 30.27 -0.76
CA ALA A 253 -2.12 28.98 -0.32
C ALA A 253 -2.70 28.16 -1.49
N LEU A 254 -3.51 28.79 -2.34
CA LEU A 254 -4.09 28.15 -3.52
C LEU A 254 -3.03 27.82 -4.57
N THR A 255 -2.01 28.66 -4.76
CA THR A 255 -0.90 28.36 -5.70
C THR A 255 -0.08 27.14 -5.26
N PHE A 256 0.18 26.99 -3.96
CA PHE A 256 0.91 25.82 -3.46
C PHE A 256 0.08 24.55 -3.61
N LEU A 257 -1.23 24.62 -3.35
CA LEU A 257 -2.13 23.49 -3.54
C LEU A 257 -2.30 23.12 -5.02
N SER A 258 -2.46 24.11 -5.91
CA SER A 258 -2.58 23.88 -7.35
C SER A 258 -1.31 23.26 -7.92
N LEU A 259 -0.14 23.72 -7.46
CA LEU A 259 1.15 23.12 -7.82
C LEU A 259 1.24 21.68 -7.33
N ALA A 260 0.83 21.39 -6.08
CA ALA A 260 0.80 20.01 -5.58
C ALA A 260 -0.13 19.11 -6.41
N GLY A 261 -1.29 19.62 -6.81
CA GLY A 261 -2.24 18.92 -7.68
C GLY A 261 -1.67 18.68 -9.09
N ALA A 262 -1.01 19.67 -9.69
CA ALA A 262 -0.39 19.54 -11.01
C ALA A 262 0.85 18.62 -11.02
N LEU A 263 1.51 18.41 -9.87
CA LEU A 263 2.65 17.51 -9.78
C LEU A 263 2.26 16.07 -9.40
N PHE A 264 1.23 15.89 -8.56
CA PHE A 264 0.91 14.60 -7.93
C PHE A 264 -0.57 14.17 -8.01
N MET A 265 -1.45 14.95 -8.63
CA MET A 265 -2.89 14.74 -8.78
C MET A 265 -3.71 14.74 -7.47
N TYR A 266 -3.46 13.79 -6.57
CA TYR A 266 -4.27 13.56 -5.35
C TYR A 266 -4.38 14.76 -4.40
N PRO A 267 -3.35 15.58 -4.16
CA PRO A 267 -3.47 16.75 -3.29
C PRO A 267 -4.55 17.75 -3.74
N ALA A 268 -4.95 17.76 -5.01
CA ALA A 268 -6.03 18.63 -5.49
C ALA A 268 -7.36 18.37 -4.76
N ALA A 269 -7.59 17.15 -4.27
CA ALA A 269 -8.77 16.80 -3.49
C ALA A 269 -8.87 17.58 -2.16
N LEU A 270 -7.77 18.14 -1.64
CA LEU A 270 -7.76 18.97 -0.43
C LEU A 270 -8.29 20.40 -0.64
N LEU A 271 -8.71 20.76 -1.86
CA LEU A 271 -9.23 22.09 -2.19
C LEU A 271 -10.47 22.48 -1.37
N PRO A 272 -11.53 21.64 -1.25
CA PRO A 272 -12.72 22.03 -0.50
C PRO A 272 -12.45 22.40 0.97
N PRO A 273 -11.75 21.59 1.79
CA PRO A 273 -11.47 21.99 3.16
C PRO A 273 -10.53 23.20 3.24
N LEU A 274 -9.61 23.39 2.27
CA LEU A 274 -8.77 24.58 2.20
C LEU A 274 -9.62 25.85 1.94
N ILE A 275 -10.60 25.78 1.03
CA ILE A 275 -11.56 26.86 0.78
C ILE A 275 -12.37 27.16 2.04
N MET A 276 -12.83 26.15 2.78
CA MET A 276 -13.55 26.36 4.05
C MET A 276 -12.68 27.07 5.11
N VAL A 277 -11.37 26.76 5.18
CA VAL A 277 -10.42 27.50 6.04
C VAL A 277 -10.31 28.95 5.60
N LEU A 278 -10.21 29.22 4.30
CA LEU A 278 -10.05 30.56 3.74
C LEU A 278 -11.31 31.42 3.92
N LEU A 279 -12.49 30.89 3.61
CA LEU A 279 -13.77 31.61 3.74
C LEU A 279 -14.07 32.05 5.17
N ARG A 280 -13.63 31.27 6.16
CA ARG A 280 -13.79 31.63 7.58
C ARG A 280 -12.95 32.83 7.99
N ARG A 281 -11.87 33.14 7.27
CA ARG A 281 -10.96 34.27 7.56
C ARG A 281 -11.18 35.45 6.61
N GLU A 282 -11.28 35.19 5.31
CA GLU A 282 -11.51 36.18 4.27
C GLU A 282 -13.00 36.22 3.89
N CYS A 283 -13.81 36.89 4.71
CA CYS A 283 -15.26 37.00 4.49
C CYS A 283 -15.64 37.75 3.19
N VAL A 284 -14.68 38.45 2.57
CA VAL A 284 -14.89 39.30 1.38
C VAL A 284 -14.68 38.55 0.07
N LEU A 285 -13.89 37.46 0.08
CA LEU A 285 -13.60 36.69 -1.13
C LEU A 285 -14.67 35.61 -1.33
N GLY A 286 -15.55 35.82 -2.31
CA GLY A 286 -16.54 34.81 -2.69
C GLY A 286 -15.88 33.48 -3.12
N THR A 287 -16.59 32.37 -2.89
CA THR A 287 -16.18 31.01 -3.32
C THR A 287 -15.76 30.96 -4.79
N ALA A 288 -16.50 31.65 -5.67
CA ALA A 288 -16.22 31.75 -7.10
C ALA A 288 -14.83 32.35 -7.40
N ARG A 289 -14.38 33.34 -6.61
CA ARG A 289 -13.06 33.96 -6.78
C ARG A 289 -11.93 33.05 -6.30
N LEU A 290 -12.15 32.29 -5.23
CA LEU A 290 -11.17 31.29 -4.77
C LEU A 290 -11.02 30.17 -5.79
N LEU A 291 -12.13 29.69 -6.35
CA LEU A 291 -12.13 28.68 -7.41
C LEU A 291 -11.46 29.20 -8.69
N SER A 292 -11.69 30.46 -9.06
CA SER A 292 -11.04 31.03 -10.24
C SER A 292 -9.53 31.19 -10.06
N ILE A 293 -9.05 31.56 -8.87
CA ILE A 293 -7.62 31.60 -8.55
C ILE A 293 -7.01 30.19 -8.64
N PHE A 294 -7.66 29.19 -8.05
CA PHE A 294 -7.18 27.81 -8.12
C PHE A 294 -7.14 27.30 -9.56
N LEU A 295 -8.18 27.58 -10.35
CA LEU A 295 -8.23 27.18 -11.76
C LEU A 295 -7.14 27.88 -12.58
N ALA A 296 -6.98 29.20 -12.42
CA ALA A 296 -5.96 29.97 -13.12
C ALA A 296 -4.52 29.53 -12.80
N THR A 297 -4.26 29.18 -11.54
CA THR A 297 -2.94 28.70 -11.09
C THR A 297 -2.69 27.26 -11.51
N THR A 298 -3.73 26.43 -11.58
CA THR A 298 -3.65 25.06 -12.13
C THR A 298 -3.39 25.11 -13.64
N THR A 299 -4.12 25.94 -14.39
CA THR A 299 -3.91 26.09 -15.83
C THR A 299 -2.52 26.64 -16.14
N ALA A 300 -1.99 27.56 -15.33
CA ALA A 300 -0.61 28.03 -15.43
C ALA A 300 0.43 26.92 -15.17
N ALA A 301 0.22 26.07 -14.16
CA ALA A 301 1.14 24.95 -13.89
C ALA A 301 1.10 23.87 -14.99
N VAL A 302 -0.10 23.59 -15.52
CA VAL A 302 -0.28 22.64 -16.64
C VAL A 302 0.28 23.21 -17.95
N SER A 303 0.11 24.51 -18.21
CA SER A 303 0.69 25.15 -19.39
C SER A 303 2.22 25.18 -19.33
N LEU A 304 2.80 25.40 -18.14
CA LEU A 304 4.24 25.26 -17.94
C LEU A 304 4.70 23.82 -18.17
N SER A 305 3.94 22.83 -17.70
CA SER A 305 4.21 21.40 -17.97
C SER A 305 4.17 21.10 -19.47
N ARG A 306 3.22 21.68 -20.19
CA ARG A 306 3.07 21.58 -21.66
C ARG A 306 4.23 22.26 -22.40
N TYR A 307 4.72 23.39 -21.90
CA TYR A 307 5.88 24.08 -22.47
C TYR A 307 7.14 23.22 -22.35
N ILE A 308 7.38 22.64 -21.17
CA ILE A 308 8.53 21.75 -20.92
C ILE A 308 8.42 20.47 -21.76
N ALA A 309 7.23 19.87 -21.83
CA ALA A 309 7.03 18.59 -22.51
C ALA A 309 7.01 18.70 -24.04
N ALA A 310 6.89 19.90 -24.60
CA ALA A 310 6.65 20.17 -26.02
C ALA A 310 5.40 19.52 -26.66
N ASP A 311 4.70 18.61 -25.95
CA ASP A 311 3.50 17.89 -26.38
C ASP A 311 2.44 17.72 -25.28
N TRP A 312 1.22 17.33 -25.66
CA TRP A 312 0.11 16.99 -24.73
C TRP A 312 0.12 15.54 -24.24
N THR A 313 1.08 14.74 -24.73
CA THR A 313 1.23 13.32 -24.39
C THR A 313 1.38 13.10 -22.88
N PHE A 314 1.90 14.07 -22.13
CA PHE A 314 2.01 13.97 -20.67
C PHE A 314 0.67 13.83 -19.94
N LEU A 315 -0.47 14.19 -20.56
CA LEU A 315 -1.79 13.96 -19.94
C LEU A 315 -2.09 12.46 -19.75
N SER A 316 -1.44 11.60 -20.53
CA SER A 316 -1.49 10.14 -20.33
C SER A 316 -1.04 9.71 -18.93
N LEU A 317 -0.17 10.49 -18.27
CA LEU A 317 0.23 10.28 -16.87
C LEU A 317 -0.98 10.23 -15.93
N TYR A 318 -1.86 11.24 -16.00
CA TYR A 318 -3.02 11.31 -15.10
C TYR A 318 -3.98 10.15 -15.36
N THR A 319 -4.16 9.79 -16.62
CA THR A 319 -4.93 8.59 -17.00
C THR A 319 -4.30 7.33 -16.42
N SER A 320 -2.98 7.18 -16.50
CA SER A 320 -2.26 6.02 -15.96
C SER A 320 -2.28 5.96 -14.43
N LEU A 321 -2.28 7.10 -13.75
CA LEU A 321 -2.46 7.19 -12.28
C LEU A 321 -3.84 6.71 -11.83
N VAL A 322 -4.89 7.02 -12.62
CA VAL A 322 -6.26 6.57 -12.36
C VAL A 322 -6.45 5.10 -12.71
N ARG A 323 -5.87 4.63 -13.83
CA ARG A 323 -5.95 3.23 -14.28
C ARG A 323 -5.05 2.26 -13.51
N VAL A 324 -4.02 2.78 -12.85
CA VAL A 324 -3.04 2.02 -12.06
C VAL A 324 -2.36 0.95 -12.92
N ASP A 325 -1.76 1.39 -14.02
CA ASP A 325 -1.11 0.48 -14.97
C ASP A 325 0.19 -0.14 -14.41
N ASP A 326 0.88 0.58 -13.52
CA ASP A 326 2.08 0.09 -12.84
C ASP A 326 1.70 -0.62 -11.54
N LEU A 327 1.92 -1.94 -11.51
CA LEU A 327 1.63 -2.77 -10.34
C LEU A 327 2.89 -3.08 -9.51
N THR A 328 3.91 -2.22 -9.59
CA THR A 328 5.10 -2.38 -8.76
C THR A 328 4.77 -2.33 -7.27
N PRO A 329 5.43 -3.17 -6.45
CA PRO A 329 5.16 -3.23 -5.01
C PRO A 329 5.36 -1.88 -4.34
N ASN A 330 4.31 -1.41 -3.66
CA ASN A 330 4.30 -0.16 -2.91
C ASN A 330 3.68 -0.38 -1.51
N THR A 331 3.41 0.68 -0.75
CA THR A 331 2.80 0.55 0.60
C THR A 331 1.27 0.59 0.58
N GLY A 332 0.67 0.59 -0.60
CA GLY A 332 -0.77 0.69 -0.82
C GLY A 332 -1.44 -0.66 -1.08
N VAL A 333 -2.77 -0.59 -1.20
CA VAL A 333 -3.62 -1.78 -1.35
C VAL A 333 -3.72 -2.26 -2.81
N PHE A 334 -3.51 -1.35 -3.77
CA PHE A 334 -3.81 -1.56 -5.18
C PHE A 334 -2.93 -2.62 -5.86
N TRP A 335 -1.61 -2.54 -5.66
CA TRP A 335 -0.65 -3.30 -6.46
C TRP A 335 -0.87 -4.82 -6.36
N TYR A 336 -0.97 -5.35 -5.15
CA TYR A 336 -1.08 -6.79 -4.93
C TYR A 336 -2.46 -7.31 -5.31
N LEU A 337 -3.52 -6.56 -4.92
CA LEU A 337 -4.89 -6.91 -5.29
C LEU A 337 -5.04 -7.00 -6.81
N LEU A 338 -4.57 -5.99 -7.56
CA LEU A 338 -4.69 -5.98 -9.02
C LEU A 338 -3.76 -6.98 -9.73
N VAL A 339 -2.70 -7.46 -9.07
CA VAL A 339 -1.82 -8.52 -9.61
C VAL A 339 -2.52 -9.88 -9.55
N GLU A 340 -3.22 -10.18 -8.46
CA GLU A 340 -3.93 -11.46 -8.29
C GLU A 340 -5.20 -11.57 -9.17
N MET A 341 -5.65 -10.44 -9.71
CA MET A 341 -6.89 -10.34 -10.46
C MET A 341 -6.73 -10.66 -11.96
N PHE A 342 -7.73 -11.37 -12.51
CA PHE A 342 -7.85 -11.58 -13.95
C PHE A 342 -7.97 -10.24 -14.69
N GLU A 343 -7.34 -10.16 -15.85
CA GLU A 343 -7.18 -8.92 -16.64
C GLU A 343 -8.53 -8.29 -17.02
N GLN A 344 -9.54 -9.10 -17.33
CA GLN A 344 -10.88 -8.65 -17.70
C GLN A 344 -11.59 -7.94 -16.53
N PHE A 345 -11.29 -8.31 -15.28
CA PHE A 345 -11.90 -7.72 -14.09
C PHE A 345 -11.11 -6.54 -13.51
N LYS A 346 -9.84 -6.34 -13.90
CA LYS A 346 -8.99 -5.26 -13.37
C LYS A 346 -9.67 -3.89 -13.50
N GLY A 347 -10.28 -3.59 -14.64
CA GLY A 347 -10.98 -2.32 -14.87
C GLY A 347 -12.12 -2.06 -13.86
N PHE A 348 -12.91 -3.09 -13.54
CA PHE A 348 -14.00 -2.97 -12.56
C PHE A 348 -13.45 -2.69 -11.15
N PHE A 349 -12.42 -3.42 -10.71
CA PHE A 349 -11.88 -3.24 -9.36
C PHE A 349 -11.10 -1.94 -9.22
N THR A 350 -10.37 -1.51 -10.25
CA THR A 350 -9.76 -0.18 -10.27
C THR A 350 -10.83 0.91 -10.13
N LEU A 351 -11.97 0.79 -10.83
CA LEU A 351 -13.08 1.73 -10.68
C LEU A 351 -13.62 1.75 -9.23
N VAL A 352 -13.88 0.59 -8.64
CA VAL A 352 -14.39 0.48 -7.26
C VAL A 352 -13.41 1.11 -6.25
N LEU A 353 -12.11 0.84 -6.39
CA LEU A 353 -11.09 1.39 -5.51
C LEU A 353 -10.95 2.92 -5.66
N GLN A 354 -10.96 3.44 -6.90
CA GLN A 354 -10.91 4.90 -7.12
C GLN A 354 -12.19 5.58 -6.63
N LEU A 355 -13.35 4.95 -6.82
CA LEU A 355 -14.63 5.45 -6.34
C LEU A 355 -14.66 5.51 -4.82
N HIS A 356 -14.00 4.59 -4.11
CA HIS A 356 -13.87 4.67 -2.66
C HIS A 356 -13.20 5.98 -2.20
N THR A 357 -12.10 6.37 -2.85
CA THR A 357 -11.41 7.65 -2.58
C THR A 357 -12.33 8.84 -2.80
N VAL A 358 -13.13 8.82 -3.87
CA VAL A 358 -14.09 9.89 -4.18
C VAL A 358 -15.25 9.90 -3.18
N VAL A 359 -15.84 8.75 -2.87
CA VAL A 359 -16.97 8.62 -1.95
C VAL A 359 -16.58 9.11 -0.57
N VAL A 360 -15.45 8.69 -0.02
CA VAL A 360 -15.02 9.18 1.31
C VAL A 360 -14.77 10.69 1.28
N THR A 361 -14.22 11.24 0.19
CA THR A 361 -14.06 12.69 0.01
C THR A 361 -15.41 13.41 -0.02
N LEU A 362 -16.39 12.85 -0.74
CA LEU A 362 -17.75 13.40 -0.84
C LEU A 362 -18.54 13.24 0.47
N THR A 363 -18.42 12.13 1.19
CA THR A 363 -19.11 11.90 2.46
C THR A 363 -18.70 12.92 3.53
N ASN A 364 -17.42 13.30 3.56
CA ASN A 364 -16.94 14.40 4.40
C ASN A 364 -17.59 15.74 4.10
N TYR A 365 -18.06 15.95 2.85
CA TYR A 365 -18.57 17.23 2.35
C TYR A 365 -20.11 17.28 2.30
N CYS A 366 -20.76 16.21 1.81
CA CYS A 366 -22.19 16.12 1.55
C CYS A 366 -23.04 15.75 2.78
N THR A 367 -22.46 15.59 3.96
CA THR A 367 -23.24 15.39 5.19
C THR A 367 -23.48 16.76 5.87
N PRO A 368 -24.62 17.44 5.60
CA PRO A 368 -24.91 18.78 6.13
C PRO A 368 -25.01 18.85 7.66
N ASN A 369 -24.96 17.71 8.36
CA ASN A 369 -25.14 17.60 9.79
C ASN A 369 -23.89 17.10 10.55
N THR A 370 -22.74 16.92 9.86
CA THR A 370 -21.48 16.60 10.55
C THR A 370 -20.73 17.87 10.91
N GLN A 371 -20.67 18.14 12.21
CA GLN A 371 -19.50 18.50 13.02
C GLN A 371 -18.22 19.08 12.40
N HIS A 372 -17.80 18.62 11.22
CA HIS A 372 -16.64 19.10 10.47
C HIS A 372 -16.80 20.52 9.92
N SER A 373 -18.05 21.00 9.74
CA SER A 373 -18.31 22.39 9.36
C SER A 373 -17.82 23.40 10.42
N HIS A 374 -17.79 23.00 11.69
CA HIS A 374 -17.32 23.86 12.79
C HIS A 374 -15.79 23.94 12.92
N ARG A 375 -15.03 22.99 12.35
CA ARG A 375 -13.55 22.94 12.41
C ARG A 375 -12.96 22.54 11.04
N PRO A 376 -12.75 23.50 10.10
CA PRO A 376 -12.30 23.17 8.73
C PRO A 376 -10.89 22.56 8.67
N LEU A 377 -10.03 22.82 9.66
CA LEU A 377 -8.71 22.16 9.77
C LEU A 377 -8.81 20.67 10.09
N LEU A 378 -9.88 20.24 10.80
CA LEU A 378 -10.11 18.83 11.09
C LEU A 378 -10.52 18.09 9.82
N ALA A 379 -11.42 18.69 9.03
CA ALA A 379 -11.80 18.17 7.71
C ALA A 379 -10.58 18.04 6.78
N TYR A 380 -9.69 19.04 6.78
CA TYR A 380 -8.42 18.98 6.04
C TYR A 380 -7.55 17.80 6.49
N THR A 381 -7.40 17.61 7.80
CA THR A 381 -6.57 16.54 8.37
C THR A 381 -7.14 15.16 8.07
N PHE A 382 -8.45 14.99 8.21
CA PHE A 382 -9.14 13.73 7.90
C PHE A 382 -9.01 13.37 6.42
N LEU A 383 -9.20 14.34 5.52
CA LEU A 383 -9.06 14.12 4.09
C LEU A 383 -7.62 13.83 3.69
N ALA A 384 -6.64 14.52 4.28
CA ALA A 384 -5.22 14.23 4.07
C ALA A 384 -4.85 12.79 4.49
N GLY A 385 -5.38 12.32 5.63
CA GLY A 385 -5.19 10.93 6.06
C GLY A 385 -5.88 9.92 5.15
N THR A 386 -7.11 10.22 4.71
CA THR A 386 -7.84 9.36 3.77
C THR A 386 -7.06 9.21 2.45
N LEU A 387 -6.52 10.31 1.92
CA LEU A 387 -5.68 10.27 0.72
C LEU A 387 -4.38 9.48 0.94
N ALA A 388 -3.77 9.57 2.13
CA ALA A 388 -2.58 8.78 2.46
C ALA A 388 -2.85 7.25 2.46
N ILE A 389 -4.09 6.83 2.71
CA ILE A 389 -4.49 5.41 2.74
C ILE A 389 -4.94 4.92 1.35
N PHE A 390 -5.76 5.70 0.64
CA PHE A 390 -6.47 5.26 -0.56
C PHE A 390 -5.92 5.80 -1.90
N LYS A 391 -4.85 6.60 -1.89
CA LYS A 391 -4.10 6.96 -3.10
C LYS A 391 -3.60 5.69 -3.82
N SER A 392 -3.57 5.69 -5.17
CA SER A 392 -3.09 4.54 -5.97
C SER A 392 -1.67 4.10 -5.63
N TYR A 393 -0.79 5.08 -5.39
CA TYR A 393 0.63 4.90 -5.08
C TYR A 393 0.97 5.63 -3.79
N PRO A 394 0.50 5.14 -2.62
CA PRO A 394 0.79 5.79 -1.37
C PRO A 394 2.24 5.49 -0.97
N CYS A 395 2.83 6.44 -0.25
CA CYS A 395 4.16 6.34 0.29
C CYS A 395 4.12 6.51 1.81
N ILE A 396 5.13 5.98 2.50
CA ILE A 396 5.28 6.12 3.96
C ILE A 396 5.28 7.60 4.39
N GLY A 397 5.81 8.49 3.55
CA GLY A 397 5.81 9.94 3.80
C GLY A 397 4.43 10.60 3.75
N ASP A 398 3.44 10.04 3.05
CA ASP A 398 2.09 10.61 2.97
C ASP A 398 1.41 10.59 4.36
N VAL A 399 1.68 9.55 5.16
CA VAL A 399 1.21 9.44 6.55
C VAL A 399 1.79 10.54 7.45
N GLY A 400 3.02 10.98 7.16
CA GLY A 400 3.68 12.05 7.89
C GLY A 400 2.90 13.37 7.89
N VAL A 401 2.14 13.66 6.84
CA VAL A 401 1.36 14.90 6.70
C VAL A 401 0.25 14.98 7.74
N PHE A 402 -0.62 13.96 7.82
CA PHE A 402 -1.76 14.04 8.75
C PHE A 402 -1.32 13.81 10.20
N VAL A 403 -0.30 12.96 10.45
CA VAL A 403 0.29 12.78 11.80
C VAL A 403 0.82 14.10 12.35
N THR A 404 1.42 14.93 11.49
CA THR A 404 1.90 16.28 11.85
C THR A 404 0.78 17.22 12.28
N LEU A 405 -0.43 17.03 11.76
CA LEU A 405 -1.59 17.86 12.06
C LEU A 405 -2.38 17.40 13.29
N LEU A 406 -2.20 16.15 13.74
CA LEU A 406 -2.91 15.61 14.93
C LEU A 406 -2.78 16.47 16.19
N PRO A 407 -1.63 17.08 16.53
CA PRO A 407 -1.52 17.92 17.73
C PRO A 407 -2.36 19.21 17.69
N LEU A 408 -2.95 19.58 16.54
CA LEU A 408 -3.95 20.66 16.47
C LEU A 408 -5.22 20.34 17.27
N PHE A 409 -5.45 19.06 17.54
CA PHE A 409 -6.65 18.56 18.19
C PHE A 409 -6.31 17.83 19.49
N SER A 410 -5.39 18.37 20.29
CA SER A 410 -5.03 17.81 21.60
C SER A 410 -6.24 17.54 22.50
N ASP A 411 -7.28 18.38 22.38
CA ASP A 411 -8.54 18.26 23.13
C ASP A 411 -9.30 16.96 22.81
N LEU A 412 -9.11 16.41 21.61
CA LEU A 412 -9.77 15.18 21.17
C LEU A 412 -9.15 13.93 21.78
N PHE A 413 -7.88 13.97 22.17
CA PHE A 413 -7.22 12.79 22.75
C PHE A 413 -7.84 12.33 24.06
N GLN A 414 -8.52 13.22 24.80
CA GLN A 414 -9.26 12.88 26.01
C GLN A 414 -10.55 12.08 25.72
N HIS A 415 -11.09 12.23 24.50
CA HIS A 415 -12.35 11.62 24.09
C HIS A 415 -12.14 10.33 23.27
N ALA A 416 -10.90 10.03 22.89
CA ALA A 416 -10.52 8.83 22.16
C ALA A 416 -10.87 7.56 22.96
N ARG A 417 -11.26 6.50 22.26
CA ARG A 417 -11.71 5.25 22.85
C ARG A 417 -10.53 4.36 23.21
N HIS A 418 -9.62 4.15 22.27
CA HIS A 418 -8.48 3.24 22.43
C HIS A 418 -7.15 3.82 21.89
N PRO A 419 -6.71 5.01 22.37
CA PRO A 419 -5.56 5.71 21.78
C PRO A 419 -4.24 4.92 21.89
N VAL A 420 -3.96 4.30 23.04
CA VAL A 420 -2.72 3.53 23.26
C VAL A 420 -2.63 2.34 22.33
N PHE A 421 -3.75 1.62 22.14
CA PHE A 421 -3.81 0.47 21.24
C PHE A 421 -3.52 0.89 19.80
N VAL A 422 -4.14 1.96 19.32
CA VAL A 422 -3.97 2.43 17.95
C VAL A 422 -2.54 2.95 17.70
N VAL A 423 -1.94 3.66 18.66
CA VAL A 423 -0.53 4.11 18.55
C VAL A 423 0.43 2.92 18.57
N ALA A 424 0.22 1.93 19.44
CA ALA A 424 1.05 0.72 19.47
C ALA A 424 0.93 -0.09 18.17
N LEU A 425 -0.29 -0.21 17.63
CA LEU A 425 -0.55 -0.92 16.39
C LEU A 425 0.11 -0.24 15.18
N THR A 426 -0.02 1.08 15.07
CA THR A 426 0.61 1.87 13.99
C THR A 426 2.13 1.83 14.07
N ALA A 427 2.72 1.92 15.27
CA ALA A 427 4.16 1.79 15.47
C ALA A 427 4.67 0.38 15.08
N THR A 428 3.92 -0.66 15.45
CA THR A 428 4.23 -2.04 15.07
C THR A 428 4.15 -2.22 13.55
N ALA A 429 3.10 -1.70 12.91
CA ALA A 429 2.94 -1.76 11.47
C ALA A 429 4.06 -1.02 10.71
N ALA A 430 4.49 0.14 11.21
CA ALA A 430 5.62 0.89 10.66
C ALA A 430 6.93 0.09 10.70
N GLY A 431 7.18 -0.65 11.79
CA GLY A 431 8.38 -1.49 11.94
C GLY A 431 8.35 -2.75 11.08
N LEU A 432 7.18 -3.35 10.88
CA LEU A 432 7.01 -4.57 10.08
C LEU A 432 7.21 -4.33 8.57
N LEU A 433 6.83 -3.15 8.06
CA LEU A 433 6.98 -2.80 6.63
C LEU A 433 8.41 -3.02 6.08
N PRO A 434 9.47 -2.37 6.63
CA PRO A 434 10.84 -2.56 6.13
C PRO A 434 11.36 -3.97 6.40
N LEU A 435 10.94 -4.61 7.50
CA LEU A 435 11.36 -5.96 7.85
C LEU A 435 10.87 -6.98 6.81
N PHE A 436 9.57 -7.02 6.51
CA PHE A 436 9.03 -7.96 5.53
C PHE A 436 9.49 -7.63 4.11
N ARG A 437 9.71 -6.35 3.79
CA ARG A 437 10.33 -5.96 2.51
C ARG A 437 11.75 -6.52 2.38
N TYR A 438 12.54 -6.47 3.45
CA TYR A 438 13.90 -7.01 3.47
C TYR A 438 13.90 -8.53 3.34
N LEU A 439 13.05 -9.22 4.11
CA LEU A 439 12.92 -10.68 4.04
C LEU A 439 12.51 -11.18 2.65
N TRP A 440 11.62 -10.44 1.98
CA TRP A 440 11.18 -10.78 0.63
C TRP A 440 12.25 -10.48 -0.44
N LEU A 441 12.76 -9.24 -0.48
CA LEU A 441 13.61 -8.79 -1.60
C LEU A 441 15.10 -9.12 -1.44
N ARG A 442 15.60 -9.23 -0.21
CA ARG A 442 17.04 -9.44 0.06
C ARG A 442 17.35 -10.85 0.48
N VAL A 443 16.61 -11.35 1.48
CA VAL A 443 16.88 -12.67 2.08
C VAL A 443 16.19 -13.78 1.29
N VAL A 444 15.15 -13.45 0.51
CA VAL A 444 14.36 -14.40 -0.30
C VAL A 444 13.77 -15.53 0.54
N THR A 445 13.54 -15.29 1.83
CA THR A 445 12.84 -16.20 2.75
C THR A 445 11.37 -15.81 2.92
N GLY A 446 11.05 -14.54 2.67
CA GLY A 446 9.68 -14.03 2.70
C GLY A 446 9.02 -14.09 1.33
N ASN A 447 7.73 -14.41 1.31
CA ASN A 447 6.86 -14.29 0.15
C ASN A 447 6.26 -12.87 0.03
N ALA A 448 5.81 -12.50 -1.17
CA ALA A 448 5.11 -11.25 -1.46
C ALA A 448 3.90 -11.03 -0.52
N ASN A 449 3.20 -12.10 -0.14
CA ASN A 449 2.03 -12.05 0.73
C ASN A 449 2.36 -11.53 2.12
N PHE A 450 3.53 -11.86 2.66
CA PHE A 450 3.92 -11.36 3.98
C PHE A 450 4.16 -9.86 3.94
N TYR A 451 4.77 -9.37 2.85
CA TYR A 451 4.90 -7.94 2.64
C TYR A 451 3.52 -7.29 2.44
N TYR A 452 2.64 -7.86 1.63
CA TYR A 452 1.29 -7.32 1.44
C TYR A 452 0.46 -7.32 2.73
N ALA A 453 0.50 -8.38 3.53
CA ALA A 453 -0.15 -8.43 4.84
C ALA A 453 0.35 -7.32 5.77
N SER A 454 1.65 -7.01 5.73
CA SER A 454 2.20 -5.87 6.48
C SER A 454 1.70 -4.52 5.95
N THR A 455 1.49 -4.38 4.63
CA THR A 455 0.88 -3.17 4.04
C THR A 455 -0.59 -3.02 4.40
N LEU A 456 -1.35 -4.12 4.47
CA LEU A 456 -2.74 -4.12 4.94
C LEU A 456 -2.83 -3.73 6.42
N LEU A 457 -1.92 -4.24 7.26
CA LEU A 457 -1.83 -3.83 8.65
C LEU A 457 -1.49 -2.33 8.78
N TRP A 458 -0.59 -1.83 7.93
CA TRP A 458 -0.27 -0.41 7.86
C TRP A 458 -1.48 0.44 7.48
N THR A 459 -2.19 0.12 6.40
CA THR A 459 -3.37 0.88 5.99
C THR A 459 -4.51 0.79 7.00
N PHE A 460 -4.76 -0.40 7.56
CA PHE A 460 -5.77 -0.61 8.59
C PHE A 460 -5.48 0.19 9.86
N SER A 461 -4.23 0.17 10.35
CA SER A 461 -3.84 0.91 11.54
C SER A 461 -3.97 2.43 11.36
N ASN A 462 -3.62 2.97 10.18
CA ASN A 462 -3.83 4.38 9.86
C ASN A 462 -5.33 4.71 9.71
N GLY A 463 -6.14 3.78 9.19
CA GLY A 463 -7.60 3.90 9.17
C GLY A 463 -8.18 4.03 10.58
N LEU A 464 -7.70 3.22 11.54
CA LEU A 464 -8.11 3.31 12.94
C LEU A 464 -7.74 4.65 13.58
N VAL A 465 -6.59 5.25 13.24
CA VAL A 465 -6.26 6.62 13.71
C VAL A 465 -7.33 7.62 13.27
N LEU A 466 -7.78 7.53 12.02
CA LEU A 466 -8.82 8.42 11.49
C LEU A 466 -10.19 8.13 12.12
N THR A 467 -10.53 6.87 12.33
CA THR A 467 -11.78 6.49 13.01
C THR A 467 -11.80 6.96 14.47
N GLU A 468 -10.70 6.81 15.22
CA GLU A 468 -10.58 7.34 16.58
C GLU A 468 -10.71 8.87 16.61
N LEU A 469 -10.13 9.57 15.64
CA LEU A 469 -10.25 11.02 15.52
C LEU A 469 -11.70 11.45 15.28
N LEU A 470 -12.42 10.76 14.39
CA LEU A 470 -13.85 10.99 14.14
C LEU A 470 -14.70 10.68 15.36
N TYR A 471 -14.45 9.55 16.01
CA TYR A 471 -15.18 9.12 17.20
C TYR A 471 -14.98 10.12 18.35
N ALA A 472 -13.74 10.55 18.59
CA ALA A 472 -13.40 11.54 19.61
C ALA A 472 -14.11 12.87 19.35
N GLU A 473 -14.14 13.32 18.10
CA GLU A 473 -14.91 14.51 17.73
C GLU A 473 -16.40 14.26 18.01
N ALA A 474 -17.02 13.21 17.43
CA ALA A 474 -18.44 12.88 17.64
C ALA A 474 -18.85 12.88 19.13
N ARG A 475 -18.03 12.24 19.96
CA ARG A 475 -18.22 12.20 21.41
C ARG A 475 -18.15 13.58 22.06
N ARG A 476 -17.18 14.42 21.67
CA ARG A 476 -17.06 15.78 22.18
C ARG A 476 -18.32 16.60 21.94
N VAL A 477 -18.88 16.59 20.72
CA VAL A 477 -20.10 17.37 20.43
C VAL A 477 -21.33 16.78 21.07
N PHE A 478 -21.39 15.46 21.23
CA PHE A 478 -22.44 14.85 22.04
C PHE A 478 -22.40 15.41 23.48
N VAL A 479 -21.22 15.40 24.12
CA VAL A 479 -21.03 15.95 25.48
C VAL A 479 -21.40 17.44 25.53
N ASP A 480 -20.89 18.25 24.60
CA ASP A 480 -21.18 19.69 24.53
C ASP A 480 -22.69 19.96 24.38
N ARG A 481 -23.40 19.20 23.54
CA ARG A 481 -24.88 19.33 23.38
C ARG A 481 -25.62 18.94 24.66
N THR A 482 -25.28 17.81 25.28
CA THR A 482 -25.92 17.38 26.53
C THR A 482 -25.66 18.33 27.70
N ALA A 483 -24.49 18.96 27.75
CA ALA A 483 -24.17 19.97 28.75
C ALA A 483 -25.02 21.23 28.59
N HIS A 484 -25.31 21.65 27.35
CA HIS A 484 -26.20 22.78 27.06
C HIS A 484 -27.67 22.48 27.41
N GLU A 485 -28.13 21.25 27.20
CA GLU A 485 -29.52 20.86 27.45
C GLU A 485 -29.80 20.41 28.91
N LYS A 486 -28.78 20.42 29.80
CA LYS A 486 -28.85 19.89 31.18
C LYS A 486 -29.42 18.47 31.25
N ILE A 487 -29.13 17.64 30.25
CA ILE A 487 -29.60 16.26 30.20
C ILE A 487 -28.67 15.39 31.04
N ASP A 488 -29.24 14.59 31.94
CA ASP A 488 -28.49 13.69 32.82
C ASP A 488 -27.86 12.54 32.00
N VAL A 489 -26.56 12.65 31.76
CA VAL A 489 -25.77 11.76 30.90
C VAL A 489 -25.66 10.35 31.49
N SER A 490 -25.96 10.16 32.78
CA SER A 490 -25.96 8.85 33.45
C SER A 490 -27.03 7.88 32.94
N LYS A 491 -28.06 8.37 32.22
CA LYS A 491 -29.16 7.57 31.68
C LYS A 491 -28.90 7.00 30.29
N TYR A 492 -27.86 7.44 29.60
CA TYR A 492 -27.56 7.00 28.24
C TYR A 492 -26.37 6.04 28.26
N ASP A 493 -26.62 4.79 27.87
CA ASP A 493 -25.57 3.80 27.74
C ASP A 493 -24.70 4.15 26.52
N ILE A 494 -23.41 4.40 26.76
CA ILE A 494 -22.43 4.98 25.80
C ILE A 494 -22.27 4.12 24.53
N ARG A 495 -22.84 2.92 24.49
CA ARG A 495 -22.86 2.01 23.34
C ARG A 495 -23.85 2.38 22.23
N GLN A 496 -24.74 3.36 22.45
CA GLN A 496 -25.75 3.78 21.46
C GLN A 496 -25.35 4.99 20.60
N VAL A 497 -24.14 5.54 20.80
CA VAL A 497 -23.52 6.61 20.00
C VAL A 497 -22.32 6.04 19.26
#